data_AF-A0A9D0XNS5-F1
#
_entry.id   AF-A0A9D0XNS5-F1
#
_cell.length_a   1.000
_cell.length_b   1.000
_cell.length_c   1.000
_cell.angle_alpha   90.00
_cell.angle_beta   90.00
_cell.angle_gamma   90.00
#
_symmetry.space_group_name_H-M   'P 1'
#
loop_
_entity.id
_entity.type
_entity.pdbx_description
1 polymer ?
#
loop_
_entity_poly.entity_id
_entity_poly.type
_entity_poly.pdbx_seq_one_letter_code
_entity_poly.pdbx_strand_id
1 'polypeptide(L)' 'ALRDFLARRLGVPKDAVEILSGHTSRHKVVRVQGVRAEQVRRLLPGKGSEEAGKQGDKNG' A
#
# COMPACT_ATOMS: atom_id res chain seq x y z
N ALA A 1 -15.32 7.74 -0.05
CA ALA A 1 -14.24 8.33 0.77
C ALA A 1 -12.94 7.52 0.70
N LEU A 2 -12.76 6.43 1.47
CA LEU A 2 -11.47 5.68 1.47
C LEU A 2 -11.08 5.11 0.10
N ARG A 3 -12.02 4.45 -0.59
CA ARG A 3 -11.77 3.89 -1.94
C ARG A 3 -11.28 4.97 -2.90
N ASP A 4 -11.95 6.13 -2.90
CA ASP A 4 -11.59 7.28 -3.75
C ASP A 4 -10.21 7.85 -3.38
N PHE A 5 -9.91 7.95 -2.07
CA PHE A 5 -8.63 8.43 -1.57
C PHE A 5 -7.47 7.54 -2.03
N LEU A 6 -7.58 6.22 -1.84
CA LEU A 6 -6.56 5.27 -2.24
C LEU A 6 -6.41 5.21 -3.77
N ALA A 7 -7.51 5.21 -4.51
CA ALA A 7 -7.50 5.21 -5.97
C ALA A 7 -6.71 6.41 -6.53
N ARG A 8 -6.99 7.63 -6.03
CA ARG A 8 -6.27 8.84 -6.44
C ARG A 8 -4.79 8.79 -6.06
N ARG A 9 -4.46 8.30 -4.86
CA ARG A 9 -3.08 8.28 -4.38
C ARG A 9 -2.22 7.22 -5.07
N LEU A 10 -2.83 6.10 -5.47
CA LEU A 10 -2.18 4.99 -6.17
C LEU A 10 -2.24 5.10 -7.70
N GLY A 11 -3.05 6.03 -8.24
CA GLY A 11 -3.18 6.23 -9.68
C GLY A 11 -3.95 5.11 -10.39
N VAL A 12 -4.93 4.50 -9.71
CA VAL A 12 -5.74 3.38 -10.23
C VAL A 12 -7.23 3.74 -10.31
N PRO A 13 -8.02 3.05 -11.16
CA PRO A 13 -9.47 3.20 -11.15
C PRO A 13 -10.07 2.85 -9.79
N LYS A 14 -11.19 3.50 -9.42
CA LYS A 14 -11.89 3.24 -8.16
C LYS A 14 -12.34 1.78 -8.01
N ASP A 15 -12.68 1.13 -9.12
CA ASP A 15 -13.12 -0.26 -9.13
C ASP A 15 -11.97 -1.24 -8.91
N ALA A 16 -10.72 -0.79 -9.06
CA ALA A 16 -9.54 -1.55 -8.66
C ALA A 16 -9.30 -1.55 -7.14
N VAL A 17 -10.10 -0.79 -6.37
CA VAL A 17 -9.99 -0.65 -4.91
C VAL A 17 -11.24 -1.19 -4.22
N GLU A 18 -11.08 -2.23 -3.42
CA GLU A 18 -12.17 -2.92 -2.74
C GLU A 18 -11.87 -3.13 -1.25
N ILE A 19 -12.87 -2.86 -0.40
CA ILE A 19 -12.77 -3.14 1.04
C ILE A 19 -13.16 -4.60 1.25
N LEU A 20 -12.22 -5.44 1.64
CA LEU A 20 -12.48 -6.85 1.95
C LEU A 20 -13.12 -7.01 3.34
N SER A 21 -12.74 -6.17 4.30
CA SER A 21 -13.27 -6.22 5.66
C SER A 21 -13.17 -4.88 6.41
N GLY A 22 -13.89 -4.78 7.53
CA GLY A 22 -13.84 -3.59 8.40
C GLY A 22 -14.64 -2.39 7.87
N HIS A 23 -15.71 -2.63 7.11
CA HIS A 23 -16.58 -1.58 6.53
C HIS A 23 -17.00 -0.48 7.52
N THR A 24 -17.28 -0.85 8.77
CA THR A 24 -17.61 0.06 9.88
C THR A 24 -16.44 0.33 10.84
N SER A 25 -15.32 -0.38 10.70
CA SER A 25 -14.13 -0.25 11.54
C SER A 25 -13.18 0.86 11.05
N ARG A 26 -12.36 1.38 11.97
CA ARG A 26 -11.19 2.22 11.66
C ARG A 26 -10.11 1.42 10.95
N HIS A 27 -10.01 0.12 11.24
CA HIS A 27 -9.05 -0.78 10.62
C HIS A 27 -9.75 -1.51 9.48
N LYS A 28 -9.26 -1.29 8.26
CA LYS A 28 -9.85 -1.83 7.03
C LYS A 28 -8.82 -2.64 6.28
N VAL A 29 -9.22 -3.80 5.78
CA VAL A 29 -8.42 -4.58 4.84
C VAL A 29 -8.90 -4.23 3.44
N VAL A 30 -7.99 -3.78 2.59
CA VAL A 30 -8.30 -3.29 1.24
C VAL A 30 -7.51 -4.08 0.21
N ARG A 31 -8.20 -4.62 -0.80
CA ARG A 31 -7.60 -5.17 -2.01
C ARG A 31 -7.40 -4.04 -3.02
N VAL A 32 -6.20 -3.96 -3.57
CA VAL A 32 -5.89 -3.03 -4.67
C VAL A 32 -5.24 -3.80 -5.82
N GLN A 33 -5.81 -3.65 -7.02
CA GLN A 33 -5.27 -4.25 -8.24
C GLN A 33 -4.49 -3.22 -9.06
N GLY A 34 -3.52 -3.69 -9.86
CA GLY A 34 -2.75 -2.83 -10.77
C GLY A 34 -1.69 -1.96 -10.08
N VAL A 35 -1.23 -2.34 -8.88
CA VAL A 35 -0.20 -1.61 -8.13
C VAL A 35 0.98 -2.52 -7.78
N ARG A 36 2.18 -1.96 -7.76
CA ARG A 36 3.37 -2.63 -7.23
C ARG A 36 3.51 -2.37 -5.73
N ALA A 37 4.13 -3.32 -5.01
CA ALA A 37 4.27 -3.24 -3.55
C ALA A 37 5.03 -1.98 -3.10
N GLU A 38 6.02 -1.52 -3.88
CA GLU A 38 6.83 -0.35 -3.57
C GLU A 38 6.00 0.93 -3.64
N GLN A 39 5.01 0.99 -4.54
CA GLN A 39 4.09 2.13 -4.62
C GLN A 39 3.27 2.24 -3.34
N VAL A 40 2.82 1.12 -2.79
CA VAL A 40 2.07 1.08 -1.53
C VAL A 40 2.96 1.44 -0.34
N ARG A 41 4.18 0.90 -0.27
CA ARG A 41 5.13 1.18 0.82
C ARG A 41 5.44 2.68 0.96
N ARG A 42 5.54 3.43 -0.15
CA ARG A 42 5.76 4.89 -0.13
C ARG A 42 4.60 5.71 0.44
N LEU A 43 3.40 5.13 0.54
CA LEU A 43 2.22 5.81 1.10
C LEU A 43 2.06 5.60 2.59
N LEU A 44 2.74 4.60 3.14
CA LEU A 44 2.74 4.38 4.58
C LEU A 44 3.57 5.48 5.22
N PRO A 45 3.10 6.08 6.34
CA PRO A 45 3.99 6.90 7.15
C PRO A 45 5.22 6.05 7.45
N GLY A 46 6.40 6.57 7.15
CA GLY A 46 7.64 5.87 7.45
C GLY A 46 7.59 5.49 8.93
N LYS A 47 7.48 4.19 9.22
CA LYS A 47 7.98 3.72 10.50
C LYS A 47 9.45 4.07 10.45
N GLY A 48 9.89 4.97 11.33
CA GLY A 48 11.29 5.33 11.42
C GLY A 48 12.14 4.06 11.36
N SER A 49 13.16 4.06 10.51
CA SER A 49 14.38 3.27 10.71
C SER A 49 14.19 1.84 11.28
N GLU A 50 13.62 0.88 10.54
CA GLU A 50 13.80 -0.55 10.90
C GLU A 50 14.04 -1.52 9.72
N GLU A 51 14.28 -1.02 8.50
CA GLU A 51 14.70 -1.88 7.39
C GLU A 51 15.89 -1.27 6.62
N ALA A 52 16.92 -0.84 7.36
CA ALA A 52 18.29 -0.79 6.82
C ALA A 52 18.90 -2.18 7.05
N GLY A 53 18.63 -3.14 6.16
CA GLY A 53 18.96 -4.54 6.41
C GLY A 53 18.93 -5.42 5.18
N LYS A 54 20.04 -5.37 4.42
CA LYS A 54 20.50 -6.36 3.43
C LYS A 54 19.81 -6.39 2.06
N GLN A 55 20.11 -5.38 1.24
CA GLN A 55 20.49 -5.63 -0.15
C GLN A 55 22.02 -5.65 -0.16
N GLY A 56 22.61 -6.81 0.16
CA GLY A 56 24.05 -7.05 0.01
C GLY A 56 24.31 -7.55 -1.40
N ASP A 57 25.12 -6.80 -2.13
CA ASP A 57 25.67 -7.09 -3.45
C ASP A 57 26.14 -8.53 -3.64
N LYS A 58 25.89 -9.02 -4.86
CA LYS A 58 26.61 -10.14 -5.46
C LYS A 58 28.06 -9.69 -5.70
N ASN A 59 29.04 -10.35 -5.09
CA ASN A 59 30.32 -10.66 -5.72
C ASN A 59 31.12 -11.68 -4.88
N GLY A 60 31.62 -12.73 -5.55
CA GLY A 60 32.46 -13.79 -4.98
C GLY A 60 32.10 -15.15 -5.57
#